data_AF-A0A336N846-F1
#
_entry.id   AF-A0A336N846-F1
#
_cell.length_a   1.000
_cell.length_b   1.000
_cell.length_c   1.000
_cell.angle_alpha   90.00
_cell.angle_beta   90.00
_cell.angle_gamma   90.00
#
_symmetry.space_group_name_H-M   'P 1'
#
loop_
_entity.id
_entity.type
_entity.pdbx_description
1 polymer ?
#
loop_
_entity_poly.entity_id
_entity_poly.type
_entity_poly.pdbx_seq_one_letter_code
_entity_poly.pdbx_strand_id
1 'polypeptide(L)'
;MKELTQGYKNIYIHYTTTIFHTIELIRHSVQLISTDTSTVHIASGFNKPIIAMYKKDPIAFKHWNPNCSNETHILFYKENINELNPEEIKAEWLN
;
A
#
# COMPACT_ATOMS: atom_id res chain seq x y z
N MET A 1 1.05 13.80 -12.78
CA MET A 1 1.81 12.64 -12.26
C MET A 1 3.31 12.77 -12.53
N LYS A 2 3.81 12.71 -13.78
CA LYS A 2 5.26 12.90 -14.08
C LYS A 2 5.86 14.20 -13.55
N GLU A 3 5.10 15.29 -13.60
CA GLU A 3 5.55 16.59 -13.10
C GLU A 3 5.76 16.58 -11.58
N LEU A 4 5.01 15.76 -10.83
CA LEU A 4 5.12 15.66 -9.37
C LEU A 4 6.47 15.07 -8.93
N THR A 5 7.15 14.34 -9.81
CA THR A 5 8.44 13.70 -9.50
C THR A 5 9.64 14.54 -9.94
N GLN A 6 9.45 15.64 -10.67
CA GLN A 6 10.56 16.43 -11.23
C GLN A 6 11.47 17.05 -10.16
N GLY A 7 11.00 17.21 -8.93
CA GLY A 7 11.77 17.72 -7.79
C GLY A 7 12.48 16.66 -6.94
N TYR A 8 12.27 15.37 -7.20
CA TYR A 8 12.70 14.29 -6.29
C TYR A 8 13.56 13.25 -7.01
N LYS A 9 14.82 13.10 -6.58
CA LYS A 9 15.79 12.20 -7.23
C LYS A 9 15.45 10.71 -7.12
N ASN A 10 14.74 10.33 -6.06
CA ASN A 10 14.49 8.92 -5.71
C ASN A 10 13.01 8.52 -5.84
N ILE A 11 12.21 9.33 -6.55
CA ILE A 11 10.81 9.01 -6.82
C ILE A 11 10.67 8.67 -8.30
N TYR A 12 10.16 7.47 -8.57
CA TYR A 12 10.00 6.94 -9.91
C TYR A 12 8.52 6.66 -10.18
N ILE A 13 8.06 6.98 -11.39
CA ILE A 13 6.76 6.54 -11.90
C ILE A 13 6.99 5.45 -12.92
N HIS A 14 6.50 4.26 -12.61
CA HIS A 14 6.53 3.12 -13.52
C HIS A 14 5.25 3.06 -14.34
N TYR A 15 5.39 3.00 -15.66
CA TYR A 15 4.28 2.76 -16.57
C TYR A 15 4.08 1.27 -16.75
N THR A 16 3.02 0.73 -16.14
CA THR A 16 2.65 -0.68 -16.22
C THR A 16 1.54 -0.87 -17.25
N THR A 17 1.69 -1.82 -18.18
CA THR A 17 0.67 -2.15 -19.19
C THR A 17 -0.10 -3.43 -18.85
N THR A 18 0.47 -4.27 -17.99
CA THR A 18 -0.14 -5.53 -17.54
C THR A 18 0.04 -5.66 -16.03
N ILE A 19 -0.79 -6.51 -15.41
CA ILE A 19 -0.68 -6.81 -13.98
C ILE A 19 0.67 -7.44 -13.61
N PHE A 20 1.31 -8.17 -14.53
CA PHE A 20 2.61 -8.82 -14.29
C PHE A 20 3.72 -7.81 -14.01
N HIS A 21 3.69 -6.62 -14.61
CA HIS A 21 4.67 -5.57 -14.31
C HIS A 21 4.53 -5.10 -12.86
N THR A 22 3.29 -4.88 -12.40
CA THR A 22 3.02 -4.48 -11.01
C THR A 22 3.41 -5.58 -10.03
N ILE A 23 3.10 -6.84 -10.35
CA ILE A 23 3.50 -8.01 -9.55
C ILE A 23 5.03 -8.04 -9.38
N GLU A 24 5.78 -7.85 -10.47
CA GLU A 24 7.24 -7.85 -10.44
C GLU A 24 7.80 -6.67 -9.63
N LEU A 25 7.23 -5.48 -9.77
CA LEU A 25 7.61 -4.31 -8.95
C LEU A 25 7.38 -4.57 -7.45
N ILE A 26 6.23 -5.14 -7.09
CA ILE A 26 5.93 -5.50 -5.69
C ILE A 26 6.87 -6.61 -5.20
N ARG A 27 7.21 -7.58 -6.05
CA ARG A 27 8.14 -8.66 -5.70
C ARG A 27 9.53 -8.12 -5.30
N HIS A 28 10.00 -7.06 -5.95
CA HIS A 28 11.28 -6.41 -5.63
C HIS A 28 11.19 -5.24 -4.65
N SER A 29 9.99 -4.81 -4.26
CA SER A 29 9.86 -3.75 -3.25
C SER A 29 10.25 -4.25 -1.86
N VAL A 30 10.69 -3.32 -1.02
CA VAL A 30 10.99 -3.60 0.39
C VAL A 30 9.70 -3.66 1.21
N GLN A 31 8.75 -2.77 0.91
CA GLN A 31 7.47 -2.62 1.59
C GLN A 31 6.41 -2.15 0.58
N LEU A 32 5.13 -2.40 0.86
CA LEU A 32 4.01 -1.81 0.13
C LEU A 32 3.27 -0.81 1.04
N ILE A 33 2.98 0.38 0.51
CA ILE A 33 2.03 1.32 1.11
C ILE A 33 0.91 1.54 0.08
N SER A 34 -0.33 1.16 0.39
CA SER A 34 -1.44 1.21 -0.57
C SER A 34 -2.81 1.29 0.09
N THR A 35 -3.80 1.79 -0.65
CA THR A 35 -5.22 1.61 -0.29
C THR A 35 -5.66 0.16 -0.49
N ASP A 36 -6.81 -0.20 0.08
CA ASP A 36 -7.48 -1.49 -0.14
C ASP A 36 -7.75 -1.76 -1.64
N THR A 37 -6.85 -2.52 -2.27
CA THR A 37 -6.87 -2.88 -3.69
C THR A 37 -6.14 -4.21 -3.90
N SER A 38 -6.18 -4.78 -5.11
CA SER A 38 -5.47 -6.02 -5.44
C SER A 38 -3.97 -6.03 -5.08
N THR A 39 -3.31 -4.87 -5.05
CA THR A 39 -1.88 -4.76 -4.72
C THR A 39 -1.57 -5.21 -3.30
N VAL A 40 -2.46 -4.98 -2.33
CA VAL A 40 -2.24 -5.42 -0.94
C VAL A 40 -2.23 -6.94 -0.82
N HIS A 41 -3.07 -7.63 -1.60
CA HIS A 41 -3.11 -9.09 -1.64
C HIS A 41 -1.93 -9.68 -2.41
N ILE A 42 -1.45 -9.01 -3.46
CA ILE A 42 -0.21 -9.41 -4.16
C ILE A 42 1.00 -9.30 -3.20
N ALA A 43 1.11 -8.19 -2.47
CA ALA A 43 2.17 -8.01 -1.47
C ALA A 43 2.09 -9.04 -0.35
N SER A 44 0.88 -9.36 0.12
CA SER A 44 0.65 -10.42 1.09
C SER A 44 1.09 -11.79 0.56
N GLY A 45 0.78 -12.11 -0.70
CA GLY A 45 1.24 -13.35 -1.34
C GLY A 45 2.77 -13.48 -1.42
N PHE A 46 3.48 -12.35 -1.53
CA PHE A 46 4.96 -12.29 -1.44
C PHE A 46 5.49 -12.11 -0.01
N ASN A 47 4.62 -12.13 1.00
CA ASN A 47 4.94 -11.92 2.41
C ASN A 47 5.74 -10.63 2.67
N LYS A 48 5.39 -9.54 1.96
CA LYS A 48 6.00 -8.22 2.15
C LYS A 48 5.43 -7.52 3.39
N PRO A 49 6.21 -6.65 4.07
CA PRO A 49 5.65 -5.68 4.99
C PRO A 49 4.64 -4.77 4.29
N ILE A 50 3.53 -4.46 4.95
CA ILE A 50 2.42 -3.69 4.37
C ILE A 50 1.97 -2.57 5.32
N ILE A 51 1.75 -1.37 4.79
CA ILE A 51 0.98 -0.30 5.44
C ILE A 51 -0.23 -0.04 4.55
N ALA A 52 -1.42 -0.41 5.00
CA ALA A 52 -2.61 -0.30 4.17
C ALA A 52 -3.68 0.63 4.73
N MET A 53 -4.38 1.32 3.84
CA MET A 53 -5.45 2.26 4.18
C MET A 53 -6.80 1.65 3.82
N TYR A 54 -7.64 1.46 4.83
CA TYR A 54 -8.94 0.79 4.72
C TYR A 54 -10.06 1.68 5.24
N LYS A 55 -11.25 1.60 4.61
CA LYS A 55 -12.46 2.14 5.21
C LYS A 55 -12.74 1.37 6.51
N LYS A 56 -13.22 2.05 7.55
CA LYS A 56 -13.64 1.46 8.83
C LYS A 56 -14.98 0.75 8.66
N ASP A 57 -14.96 -0.35 7.92
CA ASP A 57 -16.07 -1.24 7.68
C ASP A 57 -15.66 -2.66 8.14
N PRO A 58 -16.16 -3.12 9.31
CA PRO A 58 -15.79 -4.42 9.84
C PRO A 58 -16.17 -5.60 8.94
N ILE A 59 -17.24 -5.49 8.16
CA ILE A 59 -17.72 -6.57 7.30
C ILE A 59 -16.78 -6.68 6.09
N ALA A 60 -16.55 -5.57 5.40
CA ALA A 60 -15.62 -5.54 4.27
C ALA A 60 -14.22 -5.97 4.70
N PHE A 61 -13.72 -5.44 5.83
CA PHE A 61 -12.39 -5.78 6.34
C PHE A 61 -12.26 -7.25 6.72
N LYS A 62 -13.30 -7.87 7.28
CA LYS A 62 -13.29 -9.31 7.57
C LYS A 62 -13.06 -10.15 6.31
N HIS A 63 -13.58 -9.71 5.17
CA HIS A 63 -13.44 -10.43 3.90
C HIS A 63 -12.18 -10.08 3.12
N TRP A 64 -11.69 -8.84 3.22
CA TRP A 64 -10.68 -8.28 2.31
C TRP A 64 -9.42 -7.74 3.00
N ASN A 65 -9.20 -8.03 4.29
CA ASN A 65 -7.92 -7.71 4.91
C ASN A 65 -6.77 -8.50 4.23
N PRO A 66 -5.53 -7.95 4.23
CA PRO A 66 -4.44 -8.52 3.45
C PRO A 66 -3.99 -9.92 3.90
N ASN A 67 -4.37 -10.41 5.09
CA ASN A 67 -4.01 -11.74 5.61
C ASN A 67 -2.52 -12.11 5.41
N CYS A 68 -1.62 -11.17 5.68
CA CYS A 68 -0.17 -11.34 5.55
C CYS A 68 0.42 -11.83 6.88
N SER A 69 1.42 -12.73 6.82
CA SER A 69 2.12 -13.20 8.03
C SER A 69 3.25 -12.25 8.46
N ASN A 70 3.66 -11.33 7.59
CA ASN A 70 4.66 -10.30 7.89
C ASN A 70 4.02 -9.07 8.54
N GLU A 71 4.84 -8.13 8.99
CA GLU A 71 4.42 -6.89 9.62
C GLU A 71 3.43 -6.12 8.74
N THR A 72 2.23 -5.91 9.29
CA THR A 72 1.10 -5.31 8.57
C THR A 72 0.42 -4.28 9.46
N HIS A 73 0.44 -3.02 9.04
CA HIS A 73 -0.21 -1.91 9.73
C HIS A 73 -1.41 -1.43 8.93
N ILE A 74 -2.53 -1.17 9.60
CA ILE A 74 -3.76 -0.71 8.96
C ILE A 74 -4.14 0.67 9.51
N LEU A 75 -4.25 1.65 8.61
CA LEU A 75 -4.86 2.95 8.89
C LEU A 75 -6.33 2.92 8.46
N PHE A 76 -7.23 3.23 9.39
CA PHE A 76 -8.67 3.20 9.14
C PHE A 76 -9.24 4.61 8.97
N TYR A 77 -9.93 4.88 7.86
CA TYR A 77 -10.70 6.10 7.63
C TYR A 77 -12.21 5.83 7.67
N LYS A 78 -13.05 6.84 7.94
CA LYS A 78 -14.50 6.63 8.07
C LYS A 78 -15.21 6.68 6.75
N GLU A 79 -15.10 7.78 5.99
CA GLU A 79 -15.83 7.97 4.74
C GLU A 79 -14.89 8.21 3.56
N ASN A 80 -13.89 9.06 3.74
CA ASN A 80 -12.94 9.43 2.69
C ASN A 80 -11.50 9.24 3.15
N ILE A 81 -10.63 8.76 2.25
CA ILE A 81 -9.22 8.56 2.55
C ILE A 81 -8.49 9.86 2.91
N ASN A 82 -8.96 11.01 2.44
CA ASN A 82 -8.39 12.32 2.78
C ASN A 82 -8.58 12.69 4.26
N GLU A 83 -9.31 11.89 5.03
CA GLU A 83 -9.34 12.01 6.50
C GLU A 83 -8.01 11.59 7.13
N LEU A 84 -7.21 10.78 6.43
CA LEU A 84 -5.89 10.36 6.88
C LEU A 84 -4.83 11.39 6.53
N ASN A 85 -3.93 11.63 7.48
CA ASN A 85 -2.74 12.44 7.30
C ASN A 85 -1.51 11.53 7.16
N PRO A 86 -0.52 11.90 6.31
CA PRO A 86 0.72 11.13 6.20
C PRO A 86 1.46 10.93 7.52
N GLU A 87 1.30 11.87 8.47
CA GLU A 87 1.90 11.83 9.81
C GLU A 87 1.36 10.69 10.70
N GLU A 88 0.21 10.10 10.34
CA GLU A 88 -0.33 8.92 11.03
C GLU A 88 0.46 7.65 10.71
N ILE A 89 1.26 7.66 9.63
CA ILE A 89 2.25 6.61 9.35
C ILE A 89 3.43 6.83 10.28
N LYS A 90 3.58 5.93 11.26
CA LYS A 90 4.69 6.02 12.22
C LYS A 90 6.02 5.72 11.54
N ALA A 91 7.06 6.44 11.92
CA ALA A 91 8.40 6.23 11.39
C ALA A 91 8.91 4.81 11.64
N GLU A 92 8.55 4.18 12.78
CA GLU A 92 8.91 2.79 13.09
C GLU A 92 8.26 1.75 12.16
N TRP A 93 7.24 2.12 11.38
CA TRP A 93 6.60 1.22 10.42
C TRP A 93 7.33 1.19 9.08
N LEU A 94 8.20 2.17 8.81
CA LEU A 94 8.92 2.30 7.55
C LEU A 94 10.20 1.45 7.58
N ASN A 95 10.37 0.60 6.56
CA ASN A 95 11.52 -0.28 6.39
C ASN A 95 12.60 0.32 5.48
#